data_AF-A0A6J3LWY0-F1
#
_entry.id   AF-A0A6J3LWY0-F1
#
_cell.length_a   1.000
_cell.length_b   1.000
_cell.length_c   1.000
_cell.angle_alpha   90.00
_cell.angle_beta   90.00
_cell.angle_gamma   90.00
#
_symmetry.space_group_name_H-M   'P 1'
#
loop_
_entity.id
_entity.type
_entity.pdbx_description
1 polymer ?
#
loop_
_entity_poly.entity_id
_entity_poly.type
_entity_poly.pdbx_seq_one_letter_code
_entity_poly.pdbx_strand_id
1 'polypeptide(L)'
;MSTEQTDRMNRFQSYRRLVTEFESVLSTFESSDRKFQIVKTIYPRLDRSSSLPHAVIEDHAPLEPNSADSPKTLIILDSSFNPPSNAHQNLALRSLSKSYISRFTGPHRLLLLFAVLNADKGGSSPAAFPQRLTMMSLFAQDLLQTMLNDRASSEAEQNFEEYSPVPIDIGITKVPYYTDKSIAIASTRSQLDGNLIYPDFPKHMHLLGFDTLIRFFNPKYYPSFDPPLSALKDFFEPGHRLRATMRPDDASDQVAEQRSWLNRLEQGQMEVDGGKREWSNQIELVEPNQQQGVSSTKIRKAAAEGNWQTVKGLCPEVIASWIRDQELYKD
;
A
#
# COMPACT_ATOMS: atom_id res chain seq x y z
N MET A 1 -17.87 -26.25 -19.98
CA MET A 1 -17.28 -25.44 -18.89
C MET A 1 -18.15 -24.21 -18.72
N SER A 2 -18.47 -23.80 -17.49
CA SER A 2 -19.26 -22.58 -17.27
C SER A 2 -18.44 -21.34 -17.68
N THR A 3 -19.11 -20.25 -18.08
CA THR A 3 -18.47 -18.97 -18.44
C THR A 3 -17.51 -18.49 -17.36
N GLU A 4 -17.90 -18.66 -16.09
CA GLU A 4 -17.12 -18.28 -14.91
C GLU A 4 -15.81 -19.09 -14.74
N GLN A 5 -15.80 -20.37 -15.12
CA GLN A 5 -14.59 -21.20 -15.11
C GLN A 5 -13.61 -20.75 -16.19
N THR A 6 -14.11 -20.42 -17.39
CA THR A 6 -13.30 -19.92 -18.51
C THR A 6 -12.69 -18.55 -18.19
N ASP A 7 -13.47 -17.62 -17.62
CA ASP A 7 -12.99 -16.29 -17.23
C ASP A 7 -11.94 -16.34 -16.12
N ARG A 8 -12.06 -17.31 -15.20
CA ARG A 8 -11.06 -17.54 -14.16
C ARG A 8 -9.76 -18.10 -14.74
N MET A 9 -9.85 -19.04 -15.69
CA MET A 9 -8.69 -19.61 -16.37
C MET A 9 -7.92 -18.57 -17.18
N ASN A 10 -8.63 -17.74 -17.94
CA ASN A 10 -8.03 -16.65 -18.73
C ASN A 10 -7.33 -15.63 -17.83
N ARG A 11 -7.95 -15.24 -16.70
CA ARG A 11 -7.32 -14.36 -15.70
C ARG A 11 -6.01 -14.93 -15.15
N PHE A 12 -5.98 -16.22 -14.77
CA PHE A 12 -4.75 -16.85 -14.28
C PHE A 12 -3.65 -16.94 -15.33
N GLN A 13 -3.98 -17.09 -16.61
CA GLN A 13 -2.99 -17.03 -17.68
C GLN A 13 -2.35 -15.64 -17.80
N SER A 14 -3.16 -14.56 -17.76
CA SER A 14 -2.62 -13.19 -17.73
C SER A 14 -1.73 -12.96 -16.50
N TYR A 15 -2.09 -13.48 -15.32
CA TYR A 15 -1.29 -13.33 -14.10
C TYR A 15 0.05 -14.07 -14.15
N ARG A 16 0.12 -15.23 -14.82
CA ARG A 16 1.40 -15.93 -15.01
C ARG A 16 2.35 -15.14 -15.91
N ARG A 17 1.83 -14.40 -16.91
CA ARG A 17 2.65 -13.49 -17.72
C ARG A 17 3.24 -12.35 -16.88
N LEU A 18 2.45 -11.80 -15.95
CA LEU A 18 2.94 -10.75 -15.04
C LEU A 18 4.15 -11.21 -14.21
N VAL A 19 4.22 -12.48 -13.80
CA VAL A 19 5.38 -13.01 -13.07
C VAL A 19 6.65 -12.85 -13.90
N THR A 20 6.63 -13.28 -15.16
CA THR A 20 7.78 -13.17 -16.07
C THR A 20 8.11 -11.71 -16.42
N GLU A 21 7.11 -10.84 -16.58
CA GLU A 21 7.32 -9.40 -16.79
C GLU A 21 8.02 -8.77 -15.58
N PHE A 22 7.56 -9.08 -14.38
CA PHE A 22 8.15 -8.55 -13.15
C PHE A 22 9.55 -9.08 -12.89
N GLU A 23 9.90 -10.30 -13.31
CA GLU A 23 11.29 -10.77 -13.28
C GLU A 23 12.22 -9.85 -14.09
N SER A 24 11.83 -9.52 -15.33
CA SER A 24 12.60 -8.63 -16.20
C SER A 24 12.70 -7.20 -15.63
N VAL A 25 11.58 -6.67 -15.13
CA VAL A 25 11.53 -5.33 -14.54
C VAL A 25 12.37 -5.24 -13.27
N LEU A 26 12.30 -6.25 -12.40
CA LEU A 26 13.11 -6.30 -11.17
C LEU A 26 14.60 -6.39 -11.49
N SER A 27 15.00 -7.26 -12.41
CA SER A 27 16.40 -7.39 -12.85
C SER A 27 16.95 -6.05 -13.37
N THR A 28 16.18 -5.39 -14.24
CA THR A 28 16.53 -4.05 -14.77
C THR A 28 16.64 -3.03 -13.64
N PHE A 29 15.66 -2.98 -12.74
CA PHE A 29 15.67 -2.04 -11.62
C PHE A 29 16.86 -2.27 -10.68
N GLU A 30 17.15 -3.52 -10.32
CA GLU A 30 18.26 -3.92 -9.45
C GLU A 30 19.62 -3.51 -10.04
N SER A 31 19.81 -3.66 -11.35
CA SER A 31 21.02 -3.20 -12.05
C SER A 31 21.14 -1.68 -12.22
N SER A 32 20.05 -0.93 -12.07
CA SER A 32 20.03 0.52 -12.31
C SER A 32 20.39 1.35 -11.06
N ASP A 33 20.76 2.61 -11.23
CA ASP A 33 20.94 3.55 -10.11
C ASP A 33 19.63 4.12 -9.54
N ARG A 34 18.48 3.75 -10.13
CA ARG A 34 17.17 4.26 -9.70
C ARG A 34 16.86 3.84 -8.28
N LYS A 35 16.30 4.78 -7.51
CA LYS A 35 15.84 4.55 -6.14
C LYS A 35 14.36 4.17 -6.06
N PHE A 36 13.58 4.54 -7.08
CA PHE A 36 12.16 4.25 -7.19
C PHE A 36 11.75 4.05 -8.66
N GLN A 37 10.76 3.20 -8.90
CA GLN A 37 10.17 2.95 -10.21
C GLN A 37 8.71 2.49 -10.05
N ILE A 38 7.81 3.03 -10.88
CA ILE A 38 6.48 2.45 -11.10
C ILE A 38 6.64 1.29 -12.07
N VAL A 39 6.05 0.14 -11.72
CA VAL A 39 6.12 -1.07 -12.55
C VAL A 39 4.78 -1.41 -13.19
N LYS A 40 3.68 -0.86 -12.66
CA LYS A 40 2.34 -1.01 -13.22
C LYS A 40 1.39 0.03 -12.63
N THR A 41 0.46 0.53 -13.43
CA THR A 41 -0.67 1.35 -12.97
C THR A 41 -1.98 0.65 -13.33
N ILE A 42 -2.95 0.63 -12.41
CA ILE A 42 -4.31 0.10 -12.63
C ILE A 42 -5.31 1.25 -12.47
N TYR A 43 -6.15 1.45 -13.48
CA TYR A 43 -7.14 2.52 -13.51
C TYR A 43 -8.55 1.99 -13.22
N PRO A 44 -9.38 2.72 -12.47
CA PRO A 44 -10.81 2.44 -12.43
C PRO A 44 -11.41 2.75 -13.81
N ARG A 45 -12.02 1.76 -14.47
CA ARG A 45 -12.73 1.97 -15.72
C ARG A 45 -14.21 1.75 -15.54
N LEU A 46 -15.00 2.64 -16.13
CA LEU A 46 -16.41 2.41 -16.40
C LEU A 46 -16.48 1.81 -17.80
N ASP A 47 -16.68 0.50 -17.88
CA ASP A 47 -16.99 -0.13 -19.15
C ASP A 47 -18.33 0.43 -19.65
N ARG A 48 -18.34 1.03 -20.85
CA ARG A 48 -19.56 1.56 -21.47
C ARG A 48 -20.39 0.48 -22.16
N SER A 49 -19.86 -0.74 -22.29
CA SER A 49 -20.50 -1.88 -22.95
C SER A 49 -21.18 -2.85 -21.97
N SER A 50 -20.79 -2.83 -20.69
CA SER A 50 -21.51 -3.51 -19.61
C SER A 50 -22.22 -2.50 -18.72
N SER A 51 -23.41 -2.86 -18.23
CA SER A 51 -24.21 -2.01 -17.33
C SER A 51 -23.62 -1.88 -15.92
N LEU A 52 -22.49 -2.52 -15.63
CA LEU A 52 -21.86 -2.57 -14.31
C LEU A 52 -20.39 -2.13 -14.37
N PRO A 53 -19.94 -1.19 -13.52
CA PRO A 53 -18.54 -0.81 -13.40
C PRO A 53 -17.66 -2.02 -13.00
N HIS A 54 -16.56 -2.25 -13.71
CA HIS A 54 -15.59 -3.28 -13.35
C HIS A 54 -14.16 -2.74 -13.43
N ALA A 55 -13.31 -3.14 -12.50
CA ALA A 55 -11.87 -2.93 -12.60
C ALA A 55 -11.32 -3.83 -13.71
N VAL A 56 -10.71 -3.23 -14.74
CA VAL A 56 -10.10 -3.98 -15.84
C VAL A 56 -8.60 -3.81 -15.76
N ILE A 57 -7.87 -4.92 -15.60
CA ILE A 57 -6.48 -4.95 -16.07
C ILE A 57 -6.57 -5.10 -17.56
N GLU A 58 -6.09 -4.10 -18.28
CA GLU A 58 -5.67 -4.39 -19.64
C GLU A 58 -4.28 -5.00 -19.56
N ASP A 59 -4.03 -6.05 -20.35
CA ASP A 59 -2.70 -6.62 -20.57
C ASP A 59 -1.68 -5.53 -21.02
N HIS A 60 -2.16 -4.34 -21.42
CA HIS A 60 -1.40 -3.16 -21.82
C HIS A 60 -1.52 -1.94 -20.90
N ALA A 61 -1.99 -2.09 -19.65
CA ALA A 61 -2.03 -0.97 -18.72
C ALA A 61 -0.65 -0.29 -18.64
N PRO A 62 -0.56 1.04 -18.68
CA PRO A 62 0.70 1.71 -18.89
C PRO A 62 1.66 1.39 -17.72
N LEU A 63 2.93 1.13 -18.06
CA LEU A 63 4.00 0.87 -17.09
C LEU A 63 4.19 2.05 -16.11
N GLU A 64 3.87 3.25 -16.58
CA GLU A 64 4.01 4.50 -15.84
C GLU A 64 2.70 5.31 -15.92
N PRO A 65 2.35 6.07 -14.88
CA PRO A 65 1.12 6.85 -14.87
C PRO A 65 1.21 8.03 -15.85
N ASN A 66 0.06 8.43 -16.39
CA ASN A 66 -0.03 9.63 -17.22
C ASN A 66 0.25 10.88 -16.37
N SER A 67 1.22 11.69 -16.79
CA SER A 67 1.59 12.94 -16.12
C SER A 67 0.44 13.95 -16.06
N ALA A 68 -0.50 13.90 -17.02
CA ALA A 68 -1.74 14.68 -16.98
C ALA A 68 -2.69 14.29 -15.84
N ASP A 69 -2.55 13.07 -15.30
CA ASP A 69 -3.33 12.55 -14.16
C ASP A 69 -2.55 12.62 -12.85
N SER A 70 -1.61 13.57 -12.73
CA SER A 70 -0.80 13.74 -11.54
C SER A 70 -1.67 14.02 -10.31
N PRO A 71 -1.46 13.31 -9.19
CA PRO A 71 -2.22 13.56 -7.98
C PRO A 71 -1.74 14.84 -7.27
N LYS A 72 -2.62 15.44 -6.47
CA LYS A 72 -2.26 16.43 -5.43
C LYS A 72 -2.08 15.77 -4.06
N THR A 73 -2.69 14.60 -3.87
CA THR A 73 -2.48 13.74 -2.68
C THR A 73 -2.18 12.31 -3.13
N LEU A 74 -1.02 11.79 -2.71
CA LEU A 74 -0.58 10.42 -2.98
C LEU A 74 -0.66 9.61 -1.68
N ILE A 75 -1.55 8.63 -1.64
CA ILE A 75 -1.71 7.71 -0.51
C ILE A 75 -0.73 6.57 -0.73
N ILE A 76 0.08 6.22 0.26
CA ILE A 76 1.16 5.25 0.10
C ILE A 76 0.97 4.13 1.13
N LEU A 77 0.72 2.91 0.64
CA LEU A 77 0.74 1.70 1.45
C LEU A 77 2.04 0.95 1.18
N ASP A 78 2.97 1.08 2.11
CA ASP A 78 4.29 0.44 2.06
C ASP A 78 4.28 -0.86 2.90
N SER A 79 4.50 -1.99 2.25
CA SER A 79 4.53 -3.30 2.91
C SER A 79 5.34 -4.32 2.12
N SER A 80 5.66 -5.43 2.77
CA SER A 80 6.28 -6.58 2.11
C SER A 80 5.33 -7.35 1.19
N PHE A 81 4.02 -7.18 1.34
CA PHE A 81 2.96 -7.84 0.56
C PHE A 81 3.20 -9.35 0.36
N ASN A 82 3.52 -10.07 1.45
CA ASN A 82 3.94 -11.48 1.41
C ASN A 82 3.03 -12.41 2.25
N PRO A 83 1.74 -12.57 1.89
CA PRO A 83 0.99 -11.91 0.80
C PRO A 83 0.24 -10.64 1.29
N PRO A 84 -0.41 -9.86 0.39
CA PRO A 84 -1.44 -8.90 0.78
C PRO A 84 -2.53 -9.59 1.63
N SER A 85 -3.15 -8.85 2.55
CA SER A 85 -4.11 -9.38 3.52
C SER A 85 -5.30 -8.43 3.71
N ASN A 86 -6.33 -8.88 4.42
CA ASN A 86 -7.49 -8.05 4.75
C ASN A 86 -7.10 -6.82 5.59
N ALA A 87 -6.03 -6.91 6.39
CA ALA A 87 -5.48 -5.75 7.09
C ALA A 87 -4.96 -4.68 6.11
N HIS A 88 -4.24 -5.09 5.06
CA HIS A 88 -3.81 -4.18 3.99
C HIS A 88 -5.00 -3.57 3.25
N GLN A 89 -6.02 -4.39 2.95
CA GLN A 89 -7.25 -3.96 2.29
C GLN A 89 -7.95 -2.87 3.09
N ASN A 90 -8.14 -3.10 4.39
CA ASN A 90 -8.80 -2.16 5.28
C ASN A 90 -8.02 -0.84 5.42
N LEU A 91 -6.68 -0.89 5.50
CA LEU A 91 -5.84 0.31 5.53
C LEU A 91 -6.09 1.19 4.30
N ALA A 92 -6.04 0.58 3.11
CA ALA A 92 -6.26 1.27 1.85
C ALA A 92 -7.69 1.81 1.74
N LEU A 93 -8.70 0.95 1.92
CA LEU A 93 -10.12 1.33 1.78
C LEU A 93 -10.52 2.46 2.74
N ARG A 94 -10.16 2.38 4.03
CA ARG A 94 -10.50 3.44 5.01
C ARG A 94 -9.83 4.78 4.68
N SER A 95 -8.66 4.76 4.04
CA SER A 95 -8.01 6.00 3.59
C SER A 95 -8.66 6.58 2.33
N LEU A 96 -9.49 5.79 1.64
CA LEU A 96 -10.17 6.13 0.40
C LEU A 96 -11.69 6.28 0.56
N SER A 97 -12.22 6.15 1.77
CA SER A 97 -13.63 6.47 2.01
C SER A 97 -13.89 7.95 1.74
N LYS A 98 -15.00 8.27 1.10
CA LYS A 98 -15.30 9.63 0.64
C LYS A 98 -15.33 10.64 1.78
N SER A 99 -15.89 10.26 2.92
CA SER A 99 -15.94 11.09 4.13
C SER A 99 -14.55 11.46 4.64
N TYR A 100 -13.57 10.55 4.48
CA TYR A 100 -12.20 10.77 4.89
C TYR A 100 -11.38 11.52 3.83
N ILE A 101 -11.35 11.00 2.60
CA ILE A 101 -10.44 11.47 1.56
C ILE A 101 -10.77 12.89 1.07
N SER A 102 -12.04 13.32 1.17
CA SER A 102 -12.49 14.68 0.84
C SER A 102 -11.86 15.78 1.71
N ARG A 103 -11.23 15.43 2.83
CA ARG A 103 -10.44 16.36 3.67
C ARG A 103 -9.12 16.78 3.01
N PHE A 104 -8.69 16.07 1.97
CA PHE A 104 -7.44 16.31 1.28
C PHE A 104 -7.67 16.80 -0.15
N THR A 105 -6.67 17.47 -0.73
CA THR A 105 -6.79 18.03 -2.08
C THR A 105 -6.65 16.92 -3.14
N GLY A 106 -7.65 16.82 -4.02
CA GLY A 106 -7.59 15.95 -5.20
C GLY A 106 -6.86 16.58 -6.40
N PRO A 107 -6.53 15.81 -7.46
CA PRO A 107 -6.83 14.38 -7.63
C PRO A 107 -6.07 13.49 -6.63
N HIS A 108 -6.66 12.34 -6.31
CA HIS A 108 -6.09 11.35 -5.40
C HIS A 108 -5.58 10.13 -6.17
N ARG A 109 -4.58 9.45 -5.61
CA ARG A 109 -3.98 8.25 -6.17
C ARG A 109 -3.44 7.38 -5.04
N LEU A 110 -3.51 6.06 -5.20
CA LEU A 110 -2.92 5.12 -4.25
C LEU A 110 -1.64 4.53 -4.85
N LEU A 111 -0.59 4.43 -4.06
CA LEU A 111 0.65 3.74 -4.39
C LEU A 111 0.83 2.55 -3.43
N LEU A 112 0.84 1.34 -3.98
CA LEU A 112 1.31 0.15 -3.30
C LEU A 112 2.83 0.08 -3.48
N LEU A 113 3.58 0.28 -2.40
CA LEU A 113 5.03 0.39 -2.43
C LEU A 113 5.71 -0.87 -1.87
N PHE A 114 6.59 -1.47 -2.65
CA PHE A 114 7.42 -2.61 -2.24
C PHE A 114 8.90 -2.24 -2.17
N ALA A 115 9.50 -2.36 -0.99
CA ALA A 115 10.93 -2.10 -0.81
C ALA A 115 11.76 -3.38 -1.01
N VAL A 116 12.50 -3.46 -2.12
CA VAL A 116 13.23 -4.68 -2.54
C VAL A 116 14.39 -5.04 -1.60
N LEU A 117 15.02 -4.04 -0.97
CA LEU A 117 16.14 -4.28 -0.03
C LEU A 117 15.69 -4.62 1.40
N ASN A 118 14.39 -4.48 1.72
CA ASN A 118 13.88 -4.75 3.07
C ASN A 118 13.37 -6.20 3.26
N ALA A 119 13.58 -7.09 2.28
CA ALA A 119 12.77 -8.29 2.16
C ALA A 119 13.33 -9.58 2.79
N ASP A 120 14.52 -9.57 3.38
CA ASP A 120 15.07 -10.71 4.12
C ASP A 120 15.10 -10.46 5.63
N LYS A 121 13.91 -10.49 6.24
CA LYS A 121 13.81 -10.93 7.63
C LYS A 121 13.51 -12.43 7.60
N GLY A 122 14.56 -13.23 7.78
CA GLY A 122 14.60 -14.68 7.62
C GLY A 122 13.48 -15.44 8.36
N GLY A 123 12.34 -15.57 7.69
CA GLY A 123 11.27 -16.51 8.04
C GLY A 123 11.16 -17.60 6.98
N SER A 124 10.47 -18.68 7.32
CA SER A 124 10.23 -19.80 6.41
C SER A 124 9.55 -19.35 5.11
N SER A 125 10.21 -19.68 3.99
CA SER A 125 9.73 -19.70 2.61
C SER A 125 8.92 -18.47 2.15
N PRO A 126 9.52 -17.26 2.07
CA PRO A 126 8.86 -16.12 1.47
C PRO A 126 8.57 -16.34 -0.04
N ALA A 127 7.46 -15.81 -0.56
CA ALA A 127 7.24 -15.80 -1.99
C ALA A 127 8.29 -14.92 -2.69
N ALA A 128 8.72 -15.32 -3.89
CA ALA A 128 9.64 -14.55 -4.71
C ALA A 128 9.07 -13.16 -5.04
N PHE A 129 9.93 -12.15 -5.24
CA PHE A 129 9.48 -10.77 -5.50
C PHE A 129 8.53 -10.64 -6.70
N PRO A 130 8.75 -11.32 -7.85
CA PRO A 130 7.79 -11.29 -8.95
C PRO A 130 6.40 -11.77 -8.54
N GLN A 131 6.31 -12.82 -7.73
CA GLN A 131 5.04 -13.32 -7.20
C GLN A 131 4.36 -12.30 -6.28
N ARG A 132 5.13 -11.57 -5.46
CA ARG A 132 4.57 -10.50 -4.61
C ARG A 132 4.04 -9.33 -5.43
N LEU A 133 4.76 -8.90 -6.47
CA LEU A 133 4.29 -7.86 -7.39
C LEU A 133 3.05 -8.29 -8.18
N THR A 134 2.98 -9.56 -8.59
CA THR A 134 1.76 -10.14 -9.17
C THR A 134 0.61 -10.09 -8.17
N MET A 135 0.82 -10.51 -6.92
CA MET A 135 -0.21 -10.39 -5.88
C MET A 135 -0.60 -8.95 -5.57
N MET A 136 0.31 -7.97 -5.64
CA MET A 136 -0.01 -6.55 -5.54
C MET A 136 -0.91 -6.09 -6.69
N SER A 137 -0.69 -6.61 -7.90
CA SER A 137 -1.54 -6.34 -9.08
C SER A 137 -2.94 -6.92 -8.92
N LEU A 138 -3.05 -8.12 -8.35
CA LEU A 138 -4.34 -8.72 -7.96
C LEU A 138 -5.06 -7.90 -6.91
N PHE A 139 -4.31 -7.50 -5.89
CA PHE A 139 -4.83 -6.75 -4.76
C PHE A 139 -5.33 -5.35 -5.16
N ALA A 140 -4.62 -4.66 -6.06
CA ALA A 140 -5.05 -3.38 -6.59
C ALA A 140 -6.38 -3.48 -7.37
N GLN A 141 -6.59 -4.53 -8.16
CA GLN A 141 -7.89 -4.72 -8.83
C GLN A 141 -9.01 -5.02 -7.84
N ASP A 142 -8.73 -5.90 -6.86
CA ASP A 142 -9.69 -6.27 -5.83
C ASP A 142 -10.15 -5.02 -5.06
N LEU A 143 -9.21 -4.15 -4.67
CA LEU A 143 -9.49 -2.84 -4.09
C LEU A 143 -10.41 -1.99 -4.98
N LEU A 144 -10.10 -1.85 -6.27
CA LEU A 144 -10.93 -1.06 -7.19
C LEU A 144 -12.32 -1.66 -7.35
N GLN A 145 -12.42 -2.99 -7.46
CA GLN A 145 -13.70 -3.66 -7.59
C GLN A 145 -14.56 -3.47 -6.34
N THR A 146 -13.97 -3.53 -5.14
CA THR A 146 -14.68 -3.18 -3.89
C THR A 146 -15.20 -1.75 -3.94
N MET A 147 -14.36 -0.77 -4.30
CA MET A 147 -14.77 0.63 -4.39
C MET A 147 -15.87 0.88 -5.43
N LEU A 148 -15.89 0.11 -6.52
CA LEU A 148 -16.84 0.23 -7.62
C LEU A 148 -18.17 -0.48 -7.31
N ASN A 149 -18.14 -1.66 -6.70
CA ASN A 149 -19.34 -2.43 -6.36
C ASN A 149 -20.22 -1.70 -5.34
N ASP A 150 -19.63 -1.02 -4.36
CA ASP A 150 -20.39 -0.28 -3.35
C ASP A 150 -21.18 0.90 -3.94
N ARG A 151 -20.77 1.42 -5.11
CA ARG A 151 -21.55 2.43 -5.84
C ARG A 151 -22.80 1.87 -6.52
N ALA A 152 -22.86 0.57 -6.80
CA ALA A 152 -23.97 -0.06 -7.51
C ALA A 152 -25.08 -0.57 -6.57
N SER A 153 -24.82 -0.67 -5.27
CA SER A 153 -25.75 -1.23 -4.27
C SER A 153 -26.51 -0.18 -3.44
N SER A 154 -26.36 1.11 -3.77
CA SER A 154 -26.78 2.25 -2.93
C SER A 154 -28.28 2.56 -2.91
N GLU A 155 -29.16 1.63 -3.33
CA GLU A 155 -30.62 1.84 -3.28
C GLU A 155 -31.30 1.26 -2.02
N ALA A 156 -30.62 0.50 -1.16
CA ALA A 156 -31.32 -0.30 -0.13
C ALA A 156 -31.00 -0.08 1.36
N GLU A 157 -29.83 0.37 1.82
CA GLU A 157 -29.55 0.43 3.29
C GLU A 157 -28.66 1.60 3.74
N GLN A 158 -28.97 2.17 4.91
CA GLN A 158 -28.48 3.47 5.42
C GLN A 158 -27.07 3.48 6.06
N ASN A 159 -26.18 2.50 5.83
CA ASN A 159 -24.86 2.47 6.50
C ASN A 159 -23.68 2.05 5.60
N PHE A 160 -23.77 2.22 4.28
CA PHE A 160 -22.65 1.92 3.39
C PHE A 160 -21.61 3.05 3.40
N GLU A 161 -20.35 2.69 3.69
CA GLU A 161 -19.22 3.59 3.57
C GLU A 161 -18.86 3.73 2.08
N GLU A 162 -19.20 4.87 1.47
CA GLU A 162 -18.92 5.10 0.06
C GLU A 162 -17.42 5.38 -0.16
N TYR A 163 -16.80 4.73 -1.14
CA TYR A 163 -15.40 4.93 -1.50
C TYR A 163 -15.20 5.82 -2.72
N SER A 164 -14.01 6.39 -2.83
CA SER A 164 -13.54 7.09 -4.03
C SER A 164 -12.62 6.16 -4.83
N PRO A 165 -13.07 5.60 -5.98
CA PRO A 165 -12.20 4.85 -6.87
C PRO A 165 -11.11 5.78 -7.42
N VAL A 166 -9.85 5.40 -7.24
CA VAL A 166 -8.68 6.16 -7.69
C VAL A 166 -7.74 5.28 -8.49
N PRO A 167 -6.92 5.81 -9.40
CA PRO A 167 -5.82 5.02 -9.98
C PRO A 167 -4.90 4.46 -8.88
N ILE A 168 -4.44 3.23 -9.08
CA ILE A 168 -3.53 2.53 -8.16
C ILE A 168 -2.23 2.23 -8.89
N ASP A 169 -1.14 2.79 -8.39
CA ASP A 169 0.20 2.49 -8.82
C ASP A 169 0.83 1.37 -7.99
N ILE A 170 1.67 0.58 -8.63
CA ILE A 170 2.52 -0.43 -8.01
C ILE A 170 3.95 0.01 -8.25
N GLY A 171 4.65 0.32 -7.17
CA GLY A 171 6.01 0.83 -7.21
C GLY A 171 6.99 -0.02 -6.41
N ILE A 172 8.24 0.00 -6.85
CA ILE A 172 9.36 -0.64 -6.16
C ILE A 172 10.40 0.41 -5.74
N THR A 173 11.07 0.16 -4.62
CA THR A 173 12.10 1.07 -4.11
C THR A 173 13.30 0.36 -3.49
N LYS A 174 14.49 0.94 -3.64
CA LYS A 174 15.72 0.51 -2.97
C LYS A 174 15.95 1.20 -1.64
N VAL A 175 15.29 2.33 -1.39
CA VAL A 175 15.58 3.13 -0.19
C VAL A 175 14.73 2.65 1.00
N PRO A 176 15.35 2.42 2.18
CA PRO A 176 14.66 1.78 3.29
C PRO A 176 13.86 2.76 4.15
N TYR A 177 14.29 4.03 4.24
CA TYR A 177 13.70 5.05 5.10
C TYR A 177 12.57 5.81 4.40
N TYR A 178 11.56 6.21 5.17
CA TYR A 178 10.38 6.91 4.63
C TYR A 178 10.69 8.30 4.06
N THR A 179 11.64 9.04 4.67
CA THR A 179 12.13 10.31 4.11
C THR A 179 12.71 10.08 2.71
N ASP A 180 13.64 9.14 2.59
CA ASP A 180 14.28 8.80 1.31
C ASP A 180 13.27 8.29 0.27
N LYS A 181 12.26 7.53 0.70
CA LYS A 181 11.17 7.07 -0.18
C LYS A 181 10.40 8.26 -0.76
N SER A 182 10.00 9.21 0.09
CA SER A 182 9.30 10.41 -0.38
C SER A 182 10.17 11.23 -1.35
N ILE A 183 11.46 11.40 -1.06
CA ILE A 183 12.41 12.08 -1.96
C ILE A 183 12.51 11.34 -3.30
N ALA A 184 12.72 10.02 -3.26
CA ALA A 184 12.84 9.20 -4.46
C ALA A 184 11.57 9.23 -5.34
N ILE A 185 10.39 9.20 -4.72
CA ILE A 185 9.10 9.34 -5.42
C ILE A 185 9.01 10.71 -6.09
N ALA A 186 9.31 11.78 -5.37
CA ALA A 186 9.19 13.16 -5.87
C ALA A 186 10.17 13.48 -7.02
N SER A 187 11.33 12.82 -7.06
CA SER A 187 12.35 13.07 -8.08
C SER A 187 12.34 12.09 -9.25
N THR A 188 11.50 11.05 -9.21
CA THR A 188 11.52 10.01 -10.26
C THR A 188 10.93 10.53 -11.56
N ARG A 189 11.64 10.23 -12.66
CA ARG A 189 11.24 10.59 -14.02
C ARG A 189 10.80 9.38 -14.82
N SER A 190 9.88 9.63 -15.74
CA SER A 190 9.41 8.68 -16.75
C SER A 190 10.54 8.30 -17.69
N GLN A 191 10.60 7.03 -18.05
CA GLN A 191 11.51 6.55 -19.09
C GLN A 191 11.03 6.89 -20.50
N LEU A 192 9.74 7.18 -20.66
CA LEU A 192 9.12 7.43 -21.96
C LEU A 192 9.37 8.85 -22.45
N ASP A 193 9.23 9.85 -21.57
CA ASP A 193 9.31 11.27 -21.94
C ASP A 193 10.29 12.10 -21.08
N GLY A 194 10.90 11.51 -20.05
CA GLY A 194 11.83 12.19 -19.15
C GLY A 194 11.19 13.17 -18.16
N ASN A 195 9.87 13.33 -18.16
CA ASN A 195 9.16 14.19 -17.22
C ASN A 195 9.08 13.53 -15.84
N LEU A 196 8.80 14.33 -14.81
CA LEU A 196 8.49 13.76 -13.49
C LEU A 196 7.26 12.85 -13.58
N ILE A 197 7.31 11.71 -12.90
CA ILE A 197 6.16 10.79 -12.79
C ILE A 197 4.98 11.47 -12.11
N TYR A 198 5.27 12.30 -11.10
CA TYR A 198 4.28 13.12 -10.38
C TYR A 198 4.69 14.60 -10.44
N PRO A 199 4.44 15.32 -11.55
CA PRO A 199 4.89 16.70 -11.75
C PRO A 199 4.25 17.71 -10.79
N ASP A 200 3.11 17.37 -10.18
CA ASP A 200 2.40 18.24 -9.25
C ASP A 200 2.90 18.19 -7.79
N PHE A 201 3.96 17.42 -7.51
CA PHE A 201 4.54 17.26 -6.17
C PHE A 201 3.49 16.94 -5.10
N PRO A 202 2.80 15.78 -5.22
CA PRO A 202 1.71 15.42 -4.32
C PRO A 202 2.16 15.41 -2.85
N LYS A 203 1.25 15.80 -1.96
CA LYS A 203 1.42 15.52 -0.53
C LYS A 203 1.28 14.03 -0.30
N HIS A 204 2.30 13.41 0.28
CA HIS A 204 2.27 11.99 0.62
C HIS A 204 1.49 11.75 1.91
N MET A 205 0.67 10.70 1.93
CA MET A 205 0.06 10.16 3.14
C MET A 205 0.47 8.70 3.28
N HIS A 206 1.43 8.41 4.16
CA HIS A 206 1.92 7.06 4.39
C HIS A 206 1.04 6.32 5.39
N LEU A 207 0.51 5.17 4.98
CA LEU A 207 -0.28 4.28 5.80
C LEU A 207 0.64 3.27 6.48
N LEU A 208 0.64 3.24 7.82
CA LEU A 208 1.53 2.36 8.58
C LEU A 208 0.92 1.92 9.91
N GLY A 209 1.53 0.92 10.55
CA GLY A 209 1.18 0.52 11.92
C GLY A 209 1.92 1.35 12.97
N PHE A 210 1.38 1.44 14.17
CA PHE A 210 1.94 2.24 15.26
C PHE A 210 3.41 1.90 15.58
N ASP A 211 3.84 0.64 15.52
CA ASP A 211 5.27 0.32 15.73
C ASP A 211 6.19 0.93 14.69
N THR A 212 5.71 1.03 13.46
CA THR A 212 6.46 1.68 12.41
C THR A 212 6.52 3.18 12.64
N LEU A 213 5.47 3.80 13.20
CA LEU A 213 5.50 5.19 13.65
C LEU A 213 6.55 5.40 14.74
N ILE A 214 6.59 4.52 15.75
CA ILE A 214 7.61 4.57 16.80
C ILE A 214 9.01 4.45 16.22
N ARG A 215 9.23 3.54 15.26
CA ARG A 215 10.53 3.42 14.57
C ARG A 215 10.86 4.65 13.73
N PHE A 216 9.87 5.24 13.06
CA PHE A 216 10.03 6.46 12.27
C PHE A 216 10.54 7.62 13.14
N PHE A 217 10.11 7.70 14.39
CA PHE A 217 10.55 8.73 15.34
C PHE A 217 11.67 8.28 16.28
N ASN A 218 12.36 7.17 15.99
CA ASN A 218 13.43 6.68 16.85
C ASN A 218 14.79 7.25 16.41
N PRO A 219 15.48 8.06 17.25
CA PRO A 219 16.75 8.70 16.93
C PRO A 219 17.83 7.75 16.41
N LYS A 220 17.83 6.48 16.85
CA LYS A 220 18.85 5.48 16.46
C LYS A 220 18.91 5.21 14.95
N TYR A 221 17.84 5.53 14.21
CA TYR A 221 17.80 5.35 12.75
C TYR A 221 18.39 6.53 11.98
N TYR A 222 18.77 7.62 12.67
CA TYR A 222 19.28 8.85 12.06
C TYR A 222 20.66 9.24 12.62
N PRO A 223 21.66 8.33 12.62
CA PRO A 223 22.97 8.60 13.23
C PRO A 223 23.78 9.67 12.49
N SER A 224 23.43 9.99 11.24
CA SER A 224 24.12 10.98 10.41
C SER A 224 23.61 12.41 10.58
N PHE A 225 22.68 12.65 11.51
CA PHE A 225 22.03 13.94 11.73
C PHE A 225 22.21 14.39 13.18
N ASP A 226 22.34 15.69 13.39
CA ASP A 226 22.43 16.31 14.71
C ASP A 226 21.56 17.58 14.77
N PRO A 227 20.48 17.61 15.57
CA PRO A 227 19.96 16.48 16.35
C PRO A 227 19.34 15.39 15.45
N PRO A 228 19.24 14.11 15.88
CA PRO A 228 18.95 12.99 14.99
C PRO A 228 17.64 13.10 14.19
N LEU A 229 16.54 13.52 14.83
CA LEU A 229 15.23 13.65 14.18
C LEU A 229 15.13 14.85 13.23
N SER A 230 16.18 15.69 13.13
CA SER A 230 16.25 16.70 12.06
C SER A 230 16.20 16.07 10.66
N ALA A 231 16.56 14.79 10.53
CA ALA A 231 16.38 13.97 9.33
C ALA A 231 14.93 13.88 8.82
N LEU A 232 13.95 14.13 9.69
CA LEU A 232 12.52 14.08 9.35
C LEU A 232 11.99 15.37 8.75
N LYS A 233 12.81 16.44 8.75
CA LYS A 233 12.46 17.76 8.18
C LYS A 233 12.00 17.64 6.73
N ASP A 234 12.77 16.95 5.90
CA ASP A 234 12.49 16.79 4.47
C ASP A 234 11.24 15.95 4.19
N PHE A 235 10.78 15.18 5.18
CA PHE A 235 9.49 14.51 5.10
C PHE A 235 8.34 15.47 5.44
N PHE A 236 8.45 16.21 6.54
CA PHE A 236 7.32 16.97 7.09
C PHE A 236 7.14 18.36 6.46
N GLU A 237 8.19 19.03 5.99
CA GLU A 237 8.10 20.38 5.41
C GLU A 237 7.29 20.45 4.10
N PRO A 238 7.35 19.47 3.19
CA PRO A 238 6.46 19.41 2.03
C PRO A 238 4.97 19.19 2.39
N GLY A 239 4.63 18.99 3.66
CA GLY A 239 3.26 18.74 4.11
C GLY A 239 2.85 17.27 4.06
N HIS A 240 3.80 16.34 4.07
CA HIS A 240 3.51 14.90 4.10
C HIS A 240 2.97 14.48 5.46
N ARG A 241 2.20 13.39 5.46
CA ARG A 241 1.43 12.91 6.60
C ARG A 241 1.68 11.43 6.87
N LEU A 242 1.50 11.05 8.13
CA LEU A 242 1.48 9.67 8.59
C LEU A 242 0.10 9.33 9.11
N ARG A 243 -0.50 8.25 8.61
CA ARG A 243 -1.73 7.69 9.15
C ARG A 243 -1.38 6.35 9.79
N ALA A 244 -1.24 6.37 11.11
CA ALA A 244 -0.76 5.24 11.89
C ALA A 244 -1.92 4.49 12.54
N THR A 245 -2.03 3.22 12.24
CA THR A 245 -3.03 2.34 12.83
C THR A 245 -2.51 1.78 14.15
N MET A 246 -3.25 2.03 15.22
CA MET A 246 -2.96 1.53 16.56
C MET A 246 -3.14 0.02 16.62
N ARG A 247 -2.44 -0.64 17.53
CA ARG A 247 -2.61 -2.08 17.75
C ARG A 247 -3.90 -2.39 18.51
N PRO A 248 -4.65 -3.45 18.15
CA PRO A 248 -5.61 -4.07 19.05
C PRO A 248 -4.79 -4.92 20.02
N ASP A 249 -4.78 -4.55 21.28
CA ASP A 249 -4.34 -5.47 22.33
C ASP A 249 -5.42 -5.45 23.42
N ASP A 250 -5.63 -6.59 24.09
CA ASP A 250 -6.77 -6.83 24.98
C ASP A 250 -6.76 -5.92 26.25
N ALA A 251 -5.75 -5.08 26.41
CA ALA A 251 -5.64 -4.09 27.48
C ALA A 251 -5.92 -2.67 26.97
N SER A 252 -7.00 -2.05 27.47
CA SER A 252 -7.37 -0.64 27.22
C SER A 252 -6.23 0.35 27.46
N ASP A 253 -5.33 0.02 28.38
CA ASP A 253 -4.23 0.87 28.81
C ASP A 253 -3.19 1.09 27.70
N GLN A 254 -3.03 0.14 26.77
CA GLN A 254 -2.11 0.30 25.64
C GLN A 254 -2.63 1.28 24.59
N VAL A 255 -3.95 1.34 24.34
CA VAL A 255 -4.50 2.34 23.39
C VAL A 255 -4.33 3.75 23.96
N ALA A 256 -4.54 3.91 25.27
CA ALA A 256 -4.28 5.18 25.95
C ALA A 256 -2.79 5.56 25.90
N GLU A 257 -1.87 4.60 26.03
CA GLU A 257 -0.43 4.83 25.88
C GLU A 257 -0.06 5.26 24.46
N GLN A 258 -0.63 4.60 23.43
CA GLN A 258 -0.41 4.95 22.02
C GLN A 258 -0.88 6.38 21.71
N ARG A 259 -2.04 6.80 22.26
CA ARG A 259 -2.51 8.19 22.18
C ARG A 259 -1.59 9.15 22.91
N SER A 260 -1.14 8.76 24.10
CA SER A 260 -0.22 9.57 24.91
C SER A 260 1.11 9.80 24.21
N TRP A 261 1.57 8.88 23.36
CA TRP A 261 2.78 9.09 22.55
C TRP A 261 2.66 10.32 21.64
N LEU A 262 1.53 10.51 20.96
CA LEU A 262 1.33 11.68 20.09
C LEU A 262 1.26 12.98 20.91
N ASN A 263 0.61 12.94 22.08
CA ASN A 263 0.56 14.07 23.00
C ASN A 263 1.97 14.48 23.47
N ARG A 264 2.89 13.52 23.67
CA ARG A 264 4.28 13.84 24.03
C ARG A 264 5.01 14.59 22.91
N LEU A 265 4.79 14.20 21.65
CA LEU A 265 5.33 14.95 20.50
C LEU A 265 4.75 16.37 20.46
N GLU A 266 3.43 16.51 20.60
CA GLU A 266 2.73 17.81 20.58
C GLU A 266 3.21 18.75 21.70
N GLN A 267 3.55 18.20 22.88
CA GLN A 267 4.08 18.95 24.02
C GLN A 267 5.57 19.27 23.90
N GLY A 268 6.23 18.90 22.79
CA GLY A 268 7.65 19.18 22.54
C GLY A 268 8.62 18.26 23.29
N GLN A 269 8.16 17.13 23.83
CA GLN A 269 9.03 16.22 24.60
C GLN A 269 10.09 15.51 23.75
N MET A 270 10.02 15.63 22.42
CA MET A 270 11.02 15.10 21.47
C MET A 270 11.93 16.18 20.89
N GLU A 271 11.82 17.44 21.33
CA GLU A 271 12.62 18.55 20.77
C GLU A 271 14.11 18.40 21.02
N VAL A 272 14.51 17.73 22.12
CA VAL A 272 15.92 17.42 22.43
C VAL A 272 16.57 16.57 21.32
N ASP A 273 15.79 15.70 20.69
CA ASP A 273 16.23 14.87 19.57
C ASP A 273 15.91 15.53 18.21
N GLY A 274 15.37 16.75 18.17
CA GLY A 274 15.00 17.47 16.95
C GLY A 274 13.57 17.23 16.45
N GLY A 275 12.75 16.51 17.21
CA GLY A 275 11.35 16.24 16.88
C GLY A 275 10.48 17.47 17.14
N LYS A 276 10.05 18.15 16.08
CA LYS A 276 9.29 19.40 16.20
C LYS A 276 7.83 19.15 16.60
N ARG A 277 7.32 19.95 17.55
CA ARG A 277 5.95 19.82 18.08
C ARG A 277 4.87 19.89 17.00
N GLU A 278 5.04 20.75 16.00
CA GLU A 278 4.07 20.97 14.94
C GLU A 278 3.89 19.78 14.00
N TRP A 279 4.83 18.82 14.00
CA TRP A 279 4.71 17.59 13.23
C TRP A 279 3.57 16.69 13.72
N SER A 280 3.09 16.87 14.96
CA SER A 280 1.91 16.17 15.47
C SER A 280 0.67 16.43 14.60
N ASN A 281 0.53 17.62 14.00
CA ASN A 281 -0.58 17.99 13.10
C ASN A 281 -0.62 17.19 11.79
N GLN A 282 0.45 16.46 11.50
CA GLN A 282 0.63 15.66 10.30
C GLN A 282 0.54 14.16 10.59
N ILE A 283 0.25 13.78 11.84
CA ILE A 283 0.12 12.40 12.29
C ILE A 283 -1.31 12.16 12.72
N GLU A 284 -1.95 11.16 12.13
CA GLU A 284 -3.27 10.68 12.54
C GLU A 284 -3.14 9.28 13.13
N LEU A 285 -3.60 9.11 14.39
CA LEU A 285 -3.75 7.81 15.01
C LEU A 285 -5.15 7.26 14.75
N VAL A 286 -5.20 6.06 14.18
CA VAL A 286 -6.44 5.37 13.83
C VAL A 286 -6.66 4.21 14.76
N GLU A 287 -7.86 4.09 15.32
CA GLU A 287 -8.20 2.97 16.20
C GLU A 287 -8.14 1.62 15.47
N PRO A 288 -7.77 0.56 16.23
CA PRO A 288 -7.75 -0.76 15.68
C PRO A 288 -9.14 -1.24 15.28
N ASN A 289 -9.26 -1.98 14.19
CA ASN A 289 -10.47 -2.71 13.88
C ASN A 289 -10.37 -4.17 14.38
N GLN A 290 -11.50 -4.86 14.53
CA GLN A 290 -11.52 -6.27 14.96
C GLN A 290 -10.81 -7.22 13.96
N GLN A 291 -10.54 -6.78 12.72
CA GLN A 291 -9.84 -7.55 11.69
C GLN A 291 -8.30 -7.35 11.70
N GLN A 292 -7.73 -6.60 12.64
CA GLN A 292 -6.29 -6.31 12.67
C GLN A 292 -5.40 -7.44 13.21
N GLY A 293 -5.98 -8.55 13.68
CA GLY A 293 -5.22 -9.76 14.05
C GLY A 293 -4.66 -10.54 12.84
N VAL A 294 -4.87 -10.06 11.62
CA VAL A 294 -4.52 -10.71 10.36
C VAL A 294 -3.10 -10.31 9.92
N SER A 295 -2.10 -11.14 10.25
CA SER A 295 -0.73 -10.96 9.75
C SER A 295 -0.46 -11.84 8.54
N SER A 296 0.31 -11.36 7.58
CA SER A 296 0.76 -12.16 6.44
C SER A 296 1.48 -13.44 6.88
N THR A 297 2.11 -13.45 8.05
CA THR A 297 2.69 -14.65 8.67
C THR A 297 1.65 -15.73 8.96
N LYS A 298 0.46 -15.38 9.47
CA LYS A 298 -0.63 -16.35 9.67
C LYS A 298 -1.11 -16.95 8.35
N ILE A 299 -1.16 -16.14 7.29
CA ILE A 299 -1.53 -16.62 5.95
C ILE A 299 -0.53 -17.64 5.44
N ARG A 300 0.78 -17.34 5.50
CA ARG A 300 1.84 -18.25 5.05
C ARG A 300 1.79 -19.58 5.82
N LYS A 301 1.65 -19.53 7.14
CA LYS A 301 1.51 -20.74 7.97
C LYS A 301 0.30 -21.59 7.57
N ALA A 302 -0.87 -20.96 7.43
CA ALA A 302 -2.09 -21.68 7.03
C ALA A 302 -1.98 -22.27 5.61
N ALA A 303 -1.32 -21.58 4.67
CA ALA A 303 -1.09 -22.08 3.32
C ALA A 303 -0.13 -23.29 3.32
N ALA A 304 0.96 -23.23 4.09
CA ALA A 304 1.89 -24.35 4.28
C ALA A 304 1.19 -25.60 4.86
N GLU A 305 0.27 -25.41 5.79
CA GLU A 305 -0.55 -26.47 6.41
C GLU A 305 -1.72 -26.94 5.54
N GLY A 306 -1.94 -26.35 4.35
CA GLY A 306 -3.07 -26.66 3.48
C GLY A 306 -4.44 -26.22 4.06
N ASN A 307 -4.47 -25.38 5.08
CA ASN A 307 -5.68 -24.86 5.71
C ASN A 307 -6.26 -23.69 4.90
N TRP A 308 -6.84 -24.02 3.75
CA TRP A 308 -7.38 -23.05 2.80
C TRP A 308 -8.56 -22.24 3.35
N GLN A 309 -9.32 -22.79 4.30
CA GLN A 309 -10.40 -22.05 4.95
C GLN A 309 -9.86 -20.86 5.74
N THR A 310 -8.77 -21.07 6.49
CA THR A 310 -8.08 -19.98 7.19
C THR A 310 -7.47 -18.99 6.22
N VAL A 311 -6.82 -19.43 5.13
CA VAL A 311 -6.25 -18.51 4.12
C VAL A 311 -7.32 -17.57 3.55
N LYS A 312 -8.49 -18.11 3.16
CA LYS A 312 -9.62 -17.33 2.63
C LYS A 312 -10.20 -16.33 3.61
N GLY A 313 -10.16 -16.62 4.91
CA GLY A 313 -10.61 -15.69 5.95
C GLY A 313 -9.64 -14.52 6.21
N LEU A 314 -8.40 -14.59 5.72
CA LEU A 314 -7.32 -13.67 6.06
C LEU A 314 -6.86 -12.78 4.89
N CYS A 315 -7.25 -13.08 3.66
CA CYS A 315 -6.93 -12.26 2.49
C CYS A 315 -8.05 -12.31 1.45
N PRO A 316 -8.05 -11.38 0.47
CA PRO A 316 -9.03 -11.42 -0.60
C PRO A 316 -9.03 -12.76 -1.35
N GLU A 317 -10.20 -13.22 -1.80
CA GLU A 317 -10.36 -14.54 -2.44
C GLU A 317 -9.46 -14.71 -3.68
N VAL A 318 -9.21 -13.63 -4.42
CA VAL A 318 -8.28 -13.66 -5.58
C VAL A 318 -6.84 -13.96 -5.15
N ILE A 319 -6.42 -13.44 -4.00
CA ILE A 319 -5.09 -13.69 -3.42
C ILE A 319 -5.01 -15.12 -2.91
N ALA A 320 -6.00 -15.57 -2.14
CA ALA A 320 -6.08 -16.96 -1.67
C ALA A 320 -6.05 -17.97 -2.82
N SER A 321 -6.78 -17.68 -3.90
CA SER A 321 -6.81 -18.52 -5.10
C SER A 321 -5.47 -18.54 -5.82
N TRP A 322 -4.78 -17.40 -5.94
CA TRP A 322 -3.44 -17.34 -6.55
C TRP A 322 -2.41 -18.12 -5.75
N ILE A 323 -2.38 -17.95 -4.42
CA ILE A 323 -1.49 -18.70 -3.52
C ILE A 323 -1.68 -20.20 -3.71
N ARG A 324 -2.93 -20.66 -3.80
CA ARG A 324 -3.24 -22.07 -3.99
C ARG A 324 -2.83 -22.59 -5.37
N ASP A 325 -3.12 -21.85 -6.43
CA ASP A 325 -2.83 -22.23 -7.81
C ASP A 325 -1.32 -22.29 -8.09
N GLN A 326 -0.57 -21.33 -7.55
CA GLN A 326 0.89 -21.24 -7.69
C GLN A 326 1.65 -22.02 -6.60
N GLU A 327 0.93 -22.74 -5.74
CA GLU A 327 1.49 -23.54 -4.65
C GLU A 327 2.47 -22.77 -3.74
N LEU A 328 2.21 -21.47 -3.54
CA LEU A 328 3.10 -20.62 -2.76
C LEU A 328 3.07 -21.03 -1.28
N TYR A 329 4.23 -20.88 -0.61
CA TYR A 329 4.44 -21.18 0.80
C TYR A 329 4.34 -22.67 1.18
N LYS A 330 4.34 -23.58 0.20
CA LYS A 330 4.68 -24.99 0.45
C LYS A 330 6.19 -25.12 0.57
N ASP A 331 6.66 -25.93 1.52
CA ASP A 331 8.07 -26.26 1.69
C ASP A 331 8.57 -27.26 0.65
#